data_AF-A0A8X8B681-F1
#
_entry.id   AF-A0A8X8B681-F1
#
_cell.length_a   1.000
_cell.length_b   1.000
_cell.length_c   1.000
_cell.angle_alpha   90.00
_cell.angle_beta   90.00
_cell.angle_gamma   90.00
#
_symmetry.space_group_name_H-M   'P 1'
#
loop_
_entity.id
_entity.type
_entity.pdbx_description
1 polymer ?
#
loop_
_entity_poly.entity_id
_entity_poly.type
_entity_poly.pdbx_seq_one_letter_code
_entity_poly.pdbx_strand_id
1 'polypeptide(L)'
;MESYTFDQLSSKVAAFVPHGTNPGEFDEGLWLNSKAIAKFIGYALCAADEALRDADWLRTKEEEKERKGVTIGGGIGSISDIAEAAQMICEKRLRRLSPFFIPKILVNMASGHVSMKYGFQGPNHAAVTACATGAQTL
;
A
#
# COMPACT_ATOMS: atom_id res chain seq x y z
N MET A 1 24.24 -9.08 -17.61
CA MET A 1 23.37 -8.64 -18.72
C MET A 1 22.32 -7.65 -18.17
N GLU A 2 22.74 -6.67 -17.37
CA GLU A 2 21.83 -5.80 -16.58
C GLU A 2 21.91 -4.30 -16.95
N SER A 3 22.81 -3.89 -17.85
CA SER A 3 23.13 -2.46 -17.99
C SER A 3 22.29 -1.66 -18.99
N TYR A 4 21.34 -2.26 -19.73
CA TYR A 4 20.60 -1.56 -20.82
C TYR A 4 19.15 -1.21 -20.49
N THR A 5 18.57 -1.73 -19.42
CA THR A 5 17.13 -1.59 -19.14
C THR A 5 16.70 -0.14 -18.86
N PHE A 6 17.59 0.66 -18.28
CA PHE A 6 17.29 2.04 -17.91
C PHE A 6 17.73 3.08 -18.93
N ASP A 7 18.41 2.68 -20.01
CA ASP A 7 18.92 3.61 -21.02
C ASP A 7 17.82 4.26 -21.85
N GLN A 8 16.67 3.62 -21.93
CA GLN A 8 15.48 4.13 -22.62
C GLN A 8 14.73 5.20 -21.82
N LEU A 9 15.04 5.37 -20.52
CA LEU A 9 14.37 6.34 -19.67
C LEU A 9 15.05 7.71 -19.76
N SER A 10 14.27 8.74 -20.07
CA SER A 10 14.75 10.14 -20.11
C SER A 10 15.12 10.67 -18.73
N SER A 11 14.39 10.26 -17.69
CA SER A 11 14.71 10.57 -16.29
C SER A 11 15.31 9.34 -15.60
N LYS A 12 16.46 9.54 -14.94
CA LYS A 12 17.20 8.51 -14.19
C LYS A 12 17.36 8.87 -12.71
N VAL A 13 16.49 9.73 -12.18
CA VAL A 13 16.48 10.17 -10.78
C VAL A 13 15.14 9.87 -10.13
N ALA A 14 15.17 9.36 -8.89
CA ALA A 14 14.00 9.06 -8.08
C ALA A 14 14.36 9.10 -6.58
N ALA A 15 13.36 9.28 -5.72
CA ALA A 15 13.52 9.20 -4.27
C ALA A 15 12.92 7.87 -3.77
N PHE A 16 13.73 7.11 -3.02
CA PHE A 16 13.33 5.82 -2.46
C PHE A 16 13.29 5.90 -0.94
N VAL A 17 12.32 5.21 -0.34
CA VAL A 17 12.33 4.93 1.10
C VAL A 17 13.55 4.05 1.40
N PRO A 18 14.32 4.31 2.48
CA PRO A 18 15.41 3.43 2.89
C PRO A 18 14.85 2.13 3.46
N HIS A 19 15.35 0.99 3.01
CA HIS A 19 14.89 -0.34 3.42
C HIS A 19 15.95 -1.05 4.24
N GLY A 20 15.52 -1.81 5.24
CA GLY A 20 16.39 -2.54 6.14
C GLY A 20 15.78 -2.68 7.52
N THR A 21 16.56 -3.18 8.47
CA THR A 21 16.11 -3.49 9.84
C THR A 21 16.70 -2.53 10.89
N ASN A 22 17.46 -1.51 10.48
CA ASN A 22 18.03 -0.54 11.39
C ASN A 22 17.01 0.55 11.76
N PRO A 23 17.23 1.30 12.85
CA PRO A 23 16.40 2.46 13.19
C PRO A 23 16.33 3.47 12.03
N GLY A 24 15.10 3.86 11.66
CA GLY A 24 14.85 4.80 10.54
C GLY A 24 14.71 4.15 9.16
N GLU A 25 14.81 2.82 9.08
CA GLU A 25 14.59 2.05 7.85
C GLU A 25 13.22 1.36 7.83
N PHE A 26 12.71 1.09 6.64
CA PHE A 26 11.49 0.32 6.43
C PHE A 26 11.80 -1.18 6.36
N ASP A 27 11.31 -1.94 7.33
CA ASP A 27 11.43 -3.39 7.37
C ASP A 27 10.30 -4.06 6.56
N GLU A 28 10.63 -4.53 5.35
CA GLU A 28 9.69 -5.24 4.49
C GLU A 28 9.13 -6.51 5.13
N GLY A 29 9.89 -7.18 6.00
CA GLY A 29 9.46 -8.41 6.68
C GLY A 29 8.27 -8.18 7.62
N LEU A 30 8.17 -6.98 8.19
CA LEU A 30 7.06 -6.59 9.05
C LEU A 30 5.81 -6.18 8.26
N TRP A 31 6.00 -5.43 7.17
CA TRP A 31 4.90 -4.71 6.52
C TRP A 31 4.46 -5.29 5.17
N LEU A 32 5.30 -6.08 4.50
CA LEU A 32 5.01 -6.77 3.23
C LEU A 32 4.85 -8.29 3.43
N ASN A 33 4.23 -8.66 4.55
CA ASN A 33 4.14 -10.04 5.04
C ASN A 33 3.08 -10.93 4.34
N SER A 34 2.35 -10.40 3.35
CA SER A 34 1.31 -11.13 2.61
C SER A 34 1.36 -10.81 1.12
N LYS A 35 1.05 -11.82 0.29
CA LYS A 35 0.99 -11.68 -1.18
C LYS A 35 -0.08 -10.69 -1.65
N ALA A 36 -1.05 -10.35 -0.81
CA ALA A 36 -2.07 -9.36 -1.11
C ALA A 36 -1.62 -7.91 -0.87
N ILE A 37 -0.48 -7.70 -0.19
CA ILE A 37 0.00 -6.38 0.17
C ILE A 37 0.95 -5.89 -0.92
N ALA A 38 0.52 -4.85 -1.65
CA ALA A 38 1.40 -4.07 -2.50
C ALA A 38 2.19 -3.04 -1.66
N LYS A 39 3.29 -2.50 -2.22
CA LYS A 39 4.18 -1.57 -1.49
C LYS A 39 3.45 -0.39 -0.86
N PHE A 40 2.52 0.24 -1.58
CA PHE A 40 1.76 1.39 -1.06
C PHE A 40 0.87 1.03 0.14
N ILE A 41 0.36 -0.20 0.19
CA ILE A 41 -0.42 -0.73 1.32
C ILE A 41 0.51 -0.95 2.52
N GLY A 42 1.68 -1.55 2.30
CA GLY A 42 2.68 -1.77 3.35
C GLY A 42 3.15 -0.46 4.00
N TYR A 43 3.44 0.56 3.18
CA TYR A 43 3.79 1.88 3.69
C TYR A 43 2.67 2.52 4.50
N ALA A 44 1.41 2.43 4.04
CA ALA A 44 0.27 2.94 4.79
C ALA A 44 0.09 2.22 6.14
N LEU A 45 0.28 0.89 6.17
CA LEU A 45 0.21 0.09 7.40
C LEU A 45 1.31 0.47 8.40
N CYS A 46 2.54 0.69 7.93
CA CYS A 46 3.66 1.13 8.76
C CYS A 46 3.37 2.49 9.41
N ALA A 47 3.00 3.48 8.59
CA ALA A 47 2.71 4.83 9.06
C ALA A 47 1.49 4.85 10.01
N ALA A 48 0.45 4.06 9.72
CA ALA A 48 -0.73 3.98 10.58
C ALA A 48 -0.41 3.35 11.95
N ASP A 49 0.46 2.34 12.01
CA ASP A 49 0.87 1.71 13.27
C ASP A 49 1.61 2.71 14.16
N GLU A 50 2.55 3.47 13.58
CA GLU A 50 3.29 4.52 14.27
C GLU A 50 2.34 5.59 14.80
N ALA A 51 1.47 6.15 13.94
CA ALA A 51 0.53 7.20 14.33
C ALA A 51 -0.46 6.76 15.42
N LEU A 52 -0.97 5.53 15.35
CA LEU A 52 -1.90 5.02 16.36
C LEU A 52 -1.23 4.76 17.71
N ARG A 53 0.04 4.34 17.70
CA ARG A 53 0.83 4.17 18.94
C ARG A 53 1.20 5.50 19.56
N ASP A 54 1.61 6.47 18.75
CA ASP A 54 1.91 7.83 19.19
C ASP A 54 0.68 8.47 19.87
N ALA A 55 -0.51 8.23 19.32
CA ALA A 55 -1.78 8.69 19.90
C ALA A 55 -2.33 7.86 21.08
N ASP A 56 -1.65 6.78 21.50
CA ASP A 56 -2.15 5.75 22.43
C ASP A 56 -3.58 5.26 22.10
N TRP A 57 -3.90 5.17 20.80
CA TRP A 57 -5.26 4.98 20.30
C TRP A 57 -5.59 3.51 20.00
N LEU A 58 -4.76 2.57 20.46
CA LEU A 58 -4.93 1.12 20.25
C LEU A 58 -5.77 0.45 21.35
N ARG A 59 -5.83 1.06 22.54
CA ARG A 59 -6.54 0.52 23.70
C ARG A 59 -8.02 0.90 23.63
N THR A 60 -8.80 0.15 22.85
CA THR A 60 -10.24 0.46 22.72
C THR A 60 -11.15 -0.73 22.92
N LYS A 61 -12.29 -0.43 23.56
CA LYS A 61 -13.41 -1.34 23.74
C LYS A 61 -14.09 -1.58 22.39
N GLU A 62 -14.86 -2.66 22.30
CA GLU A 62 -15.53 -3.04 21.05
C GLU A 62 -16.47 -1.92 20.54
N GLU A 63 -17.20 -1.26 21.44
CA GLU A 63 -18.10 -0.15 21.13
C GLU A 63 -17.39 1.07 20.51
N GLU A 64 -16.11 1.27 20.79
CA GLU A 64 -15.33 2.38 20.24
C GLU A 64 -14.83 2.09 18.83
N LYS A 65 -14.75 0.82 18.43
CA LYS A 65 -14.28 0.42 17.10
C LYS A 65 -15.21 0.88 16.00
N GLU A 66 -16.53 0.87 16.23
CA GLU A 66 -17.54 1.38 15.28
C GLU A 66 -17.44 2.89 15.08
N ARG A 67 -16.83 3.61 16.02
CA ARG A 67 -16.61 5.06 15.93
C ARG A 67 -15.27 5.42 15.30
N LYS A 68 -14.40 4.45 15.06
CA LYS A 68 -13.10 4.64 14.41
C LYS A 68 -13.20 4.33 12.93
N GLY A 69 -12.97 5.33 12.10
CA GLY A 69 -12.88 5.19 10.66
C GLY A 69 -11.43 5.15 10.18
N VAL A 70 -11.26 4.87 8.90
CA VAL A 70 -9.99 4.98 8.18
C VAL A 70 -10.25 5.72 6.86
N THR A 71 -9.42 6.72 6.59
CA THR A 71 -9.43 7.47 5.33
C THR A 71 -7.99 7.58 4.82
N ILE A 72 -7.62 6.66 3.93
CA ILE A 72 -6.26 6.60 3.35
C ILE A 72 -6.38 6.29 1.87
N GLY A 73 -5.93 7.22 1.03
CA GLY A 73 -5.98 7.11 -0.43
C GLY A 73 -4.62 6.79 -1.05
N GLY A 74 -4.64 6.10 -2.19
CA GLY A 74 -3.49 5.93 -3.08
C GLY A 74 -3.73 6.66 -4.40
N GLY A 75 -2.77 7.46 -4.87
CA GLY A 75 -2.94 8.23 -6.11
C GLY A 75 -2.94 7.37 -7.38
N ILE A 76 -2.20 6.26 -7.39
CA ILE A 76 -2.00 5.41 -8.59
C ILE A 76 -2.21 3.92 -8.29
N GLY A 77 -1.78 3.44 -7.12
CA GLY A 77 -1.80 2.02 -6.77
C GLY A 77 -0.51 1.31 -7.21
N SER A 78 -0.61 0.10 -7.77
CA SER A 78 0.54 -0.73 -8.15
C SER A 78 0.64 -0.98 -9.66
N ILE A 79 1.31 -0.08 -10.38
CA ILE A 79 1.50 -0.21 -11.84
C ILE A 79 2.37 -1.41 -12.21
N SER A 80 3.35 -1.75 -11.37
CA SER A 80 4.22 -2.92 -11.62
C SER A 80 3.43 -4.23 -11.67
N ASP A 81 2.43 -4.40 -10.78
CA ASP A 81 1.56 -5.58 -10.79
C ASP A 81 0.69 -5.65 -12.06
N ILE A 82 0.22 -4.50 -12.55
CA ILE A 82 -0.55 -4.40 -13.80
C ILE A 82 0.34 -4.74 -15.00
N ALA A 83 1.56 -4.22 -15.04
CA ALA A 83 2.51 -4.49 -16.11
C ALA A 83 2.89 -5.99 -16.16
N GLU A 84 3.11 -6.62 -15.01
CA GLU A 84 3.38 -8.06 -14.92
C GLU A 84 2.18 -8.88 -15.43
N ALA A 85 0.96 -8.52 -15.02
CA ALA A 85 -0.26 -9.17 -15.50
C ALA A 85 -0.44 -9.02 -17.03
N ALA A 86 -0.16 -7.83 -17.58
CA ALA A 86 -0.20 -7.58 -19.01
C ALA A 86 0.85 -8.41 -19.77
N GLN A 87 2.07 -8.51 -19.24
CA GLN A 87 3.12 -9.37 -19.80
C GLN A 87 2.68 -10.84 -19.85
N MET A 88 2.01 -11.34 -18.81
CA MET A 88 1.48 -12.70 -18.81
C MET A 88 0.44 -12.94 -19.91
N ILE A 89 -0.32 -11.91 -20.32
CA ILE A 89 -1.24 -12.01 -21.48
C ILE A 89 -0.43 -12.13 -22.77
N CYS A 90 0.54 -11.24 -22.99
CA CYS A 90 1.39 -11.25 -24.18
C CYS A 90 2.14 -12.58 -24.36
N GLU A 91 2.60 -13.17 -23.26
CA GLU A 91 3.30 -14.46 -23.25
C GLU A 91 2.37 -15.68 -23.22
N LYS A 92 1.05 -15.50 -23.24
CA LYS A 92 0.04 -16.58 -23.12
C LYS A 92 0.19 -17.43 -21.84
N ARG A 93 0.57 -16.80 -20.74
CA ARG A 93 0.83 -17.40 -19.42
C ARG A 93 -0.19 -17.00 -18.34
N LEU A 94 -1.41 -16.61 -18.74
CA LEU A 94 -2.45 -16.08 -17.84
C LEU A 94 -2.77 -16.98 -16.64
N ARG A 95 -2.59 -18.30 -16.75
CA ARG A 95 -2.74 -19.25 -15.63
C ARG A 95 -1.86 -18.92 -14.40
N ARG A 96 -0.79 -18.14 -14.57
CA ARG A 96 0.09 -17.71 -13.46
C ARG A 96 -0.37 -16.43 -12.77
N LEU A 97 -1.44 -15.79 -13.24
CA LEU A 97 -1.97 -14.57 -12.63
C LEU A 97 -2.35 -14.84 -11.17
N SER A 98 -1.87 -13.98 -10.28
CA SER A 98 -2.13 -14.12 -8.84
C SER A 98 -3.62 -13.93 -8.54
N PRO A 99 -4.23 -14.76 -7.66
CA PRO A 99 -5.59 -14.52 -7.18
C PRO A 99 -5.69 -13.20 -6.40
N PHE A 100 -4.57 -12.66 -5.93
CA PHE A 100 -4.49 -11.38 -5.23
C PHE A 100 -4.26 -10.18 -6.15
N PHE A 101 -4.27 -10.37 -7.48
CA PHE A 101 -4.04 -9.28 -8.43
C PHE A 101 -4.97 -8.09 -8.19
N ILE A 102 -6.28 -8.31 -8.09
CA ILE A 102 -7.26 -7.24 -7.87
C ILE A 102 -7.03 -6.53 -6.52
N PRO A 103 -6.92 -7.24 -5.38
CA PRO A 103 -6.57 -6.60 -4.10
C PRO A 103 -5.29 -5.75 -4.14
N LYS A 104 -4.26 -6.16 -4.88
CA LYS A 104 -2.99 -5.42 -4.94
C LYS A 104 -3.07 -4.09 -5.70
N ILE A 105 -4.02 -3.93 -6.62
CA ILE A 105 -4.08 -2.75 -7.50
C ILE A 105 -5.13 -1.73 -7.08
N LEU A 106 -6.07 -2.12 -6.23
CA LEU A 106 -7.14 -1.25 -5.75
C LEU A 106 -6.62 -0.20 -4.76
N VAL A 107 -6.67 1.07 -5.15
CA VAL A 107 -6.12 2.21 -4.38
C VAL A 107 -6.72 2.40 -2.99
N ASN A 108 -7.96 1.96 -2.76
CA ASN A 108 -8.63 2.03 -1.45
C ASN A 108 -8.16 0.94 -0.47
N MET A 109 -7.34 -0.03 -0.91
CA MET A 109 -6.94 -1.16 -0.07
C MET A 109 -5.97 -0.76 1.05
N ALA A 110 -5.29 0.39 0.95
CA ALA A 110 -4.55 0.94 2.08
C ALA A 110 -5.48 1.15 3.30
N SER A 111 -6.60 1.85 3.09
CA SER A 111 -7.63 2.06 4.11
C SER A 111 -8.23 0.73 4.60
N GLY A 112 -8.54 -0.18 3.67
CA GLY A 112 -9.08 -1.50 4.00
C GLY A 112 -8.16 -2.34 4.89
N HIS A 113 -6.87 -2.42 4.58
CA HIS A 113 -5.91 -3.18 5.37
C HIS A 113 -5.70 -2.60 6.77
N VAL A 114 -5.63 -1.27 6.90
CA VAL A 114 -5.53 -0.61 8.21
C VAL A 114 -6.79 -0.88 9.04
N SER A 115 -7.98 -0.71 8.46
CA SER A 115 -9.26 -1.00 9.12
C SER A 115 -9.31 -2.44 9.64
N MET A 116 -8.96 -3.42 8.80
CA MET A 116 -8.96 -4.83 9.19
C MET A 116 -7.90 -5.15 10.27
N LYS A 117 -6.70 -4.56 10.19
CA LYS A 117 -5.62 -4.83 11.16
C LYS A 117 -5.97 -4.38 12.58
N TYR A 118 -6.63 -3.22 12.72
CA TYR A 118 -6.96 -2.65 14.04
C TYR A 118 -8.44 -2.85 14.44
N GLY A 119 -9.24 -3.48 13.57
CA GLY A 119 -10.65 -3.75 13.80
C GLY A 119 -11.51 -2.49 13.78
N PHE A 120 -11.13 -1.45 13.04
CA PHE A 120 -11.89 -0.20 12.93
C PHE A 120 -13.09 -0.40 11.98
N GLN A 121 -14.29 -0.15 12.49
CA GLN A 121 -15.57 -0.48 11.85
C GLN A 121 -16.38 0.76 11.46
N GLY A 122 -15.88 1.95 11.75
CA GLY A 122 -16.44 3.20 11.28
C GLY A 122 -16.20 3.41 9.77
N PRO A 123 -16.35 4.65 9.27
CA PRO A 123 -16.20 4.95 7.85
C PRO A 123 -14.87 4.44 7.28
N ASN A 124 -14.93 3.58 6.27
CA ASN A 124 -13.76 3.13 5.50
C ASN A 124 -13.80 3.80 4.13
N HIS A 125 -12.98 4.85 3.96
CA HIS A 125 -13.04 5.75 2.83
C HIS A 125 -11.67 5.95 2.18
N ALA A 126 -11.68 6.39 0.92
CA ALA A 126 -10.48 6.78 0.20
C ALA A 126 -10.86 7.82 -0.88
N ALA A 127 -10.48 9.08 -0.67
CA ALA A 127 -10.48 10.08 -1.72
C ALA A 127 -9.25 9.90 -2.61
N VAL A 128 -9.37 10.15 -3.92
CA VAL A 128 -8.28 9.99 -4.88
C VAL A 128 -8.31 11.12 -5.90
N THR A 129 -7.30 11.99 -5.84
CA THR A 129 -7.17 13.20 -6.66
C THR A 129 -5.72 13.48 -7.04
N ALA A 130 -5.05 12.45 -7.56
CA ALA A 130 -3.66 12.52 -7.98
C ALA A 130 -2.76 13.02 -6.83
N CYS A 131 -1.95 14.07 -7.07
CA CYS A 131 -1.03 14.62 -6.07
C CYS A 131 -1.74 15.25 -4.87
N ALA A 132 -3.03 15.59 -4.97
CA ALA A 132 -3.82 16.15 -3.88
C ALA A 132 -4.50 15.07 -3.01
N THR A 133 -4.31 13.78 -3.34
CA THR A 133 -4.95 12.65 -2.64
C THR A 133 -4.78 12.73 -1.13
N GLY A 134 -3.54 12.88 -0.65
CA GLY A 134 -3.25 12.94 0.79
C GLY A 134 -3.94 14.11 1.49
N ALA A 135 -4.02 15.27 0.83
CA ALA A 135 -4.64 16.47 1.40
C ALA A 135 -6.16 16.36 1.52
N GLN A 136 -6.82 15.64 0.59
CA GLN A 136 -8.27 15.46 0.62
C GLN A 136 -8.74 14.30 1.49
N THR A 137 -7.82 13.40 1.86
CA THR A 137 -8.12 12.32 2.80
C THR A 137 -8.00 12.74 4.26
N LEU A 138 -7.41 13.90 4.54
CA LEU A 138 -7.35 14.55 5.86
C LEU A 138 -8.66 15.29 6.17
#